data_AF-A0A931N2Z1-F1
#
_entry.id   AF-A0A931N2Z1-F1
#
_cell.length_a   1.000
_cell.length_b   1.000
_cell.length_c   1.000
_cell.angle_alpha   90.00
_cell.angle_beta   90.00
_cell.angle_gamma   90.00
#
_symmetry.space_group_name_H-M   'P 1'
#
loop_
_entity.id
_entity.type
_entity.pdbx_description
1 polymer ?
#
loop_
_entity_poly.entity_id
_entity_poly.type
_entity_poly.pdbx_seq_one_letter_code
_entity_poly.pdbx_strand_id
1 'polypeptide(L)'
;MPDHTDANRFPPPPARAHVSGWTPRMLTRTDDSARRTTPQAQPHRADESASVSVSDVLDYFEKCPQCGYPAQATATVRRFDNGRVETAVHPSCGLPCGWHGAVQVSTQQRMRVDIPAPSAPADARL
;
A
#
# COMPACT_ATOMS: atom_id res chain seq x y z
N MET A 1 -34.38 -31.56 -31.12
CA MET A 1 -34.55 -30.40 -30.22
C MET A 1 -33.88 -30.77 -28.89
N PRO A 2 -32.76 -30.15 -28.49
CA PRO A 2 -32.16 -30.43 -27.20
C PRO A 2 -32.96 -29.76 -26.08
N ASP A 3 -33.20 -30.55 -25.05
CA ASP A 3 -33.98 -30.26 -23.85
C ASP A 3 -33.28 -29.21 -22.97
N HIS A 4 -34.00 -28.12 -22.69
CA HIS A 4 -33.56 -27.06 -21.78
C HIS A 4 -33.86 -27.46 -20.34
N THR A 5 -32.99 -28.21 -19.65
CA THR A 5 -32.99 -28.19 -18.18
C THR A 5 -31.65 -28.60 -17.57
N ASP A 6 -30.75 -27.64 -17.34
CA ASP A 6 -29.73 -27.76 -16.29
C ASP A 6 -29.40 -26.37 -15.73
N ALA A 7 -30.38 -25.80 -15.00
CA ALA A 7 -30.27 -24.50 -14.35
C ALA A 7 -30.06 -24.60 -12.82
N ASN A 8 -29.89 -25.82 -12.28
CA ASN A 8 -29.91 -26.07 -10.83
C ASN A 8 -28.57 -26.49 -10.23
N ARG A 9 -27.45 -26.25 -10.91
CA ARG A 9 -26.11 -26.61 -10.40
C ARG A 9 -25.49 -25.60 -9.43
N PHE A 10 -26.13 -24.45 -9.20
CA PHE A 10 -25.62 -23.46 -8.25
C PHE A 10 -26.19 -23.71 -6.84
N PRO A 11 -25.34 -23.91 -5.83
CA PRO A 11 -25.79 -23.92 -4.45
C PRO A 11 -26.38 -22.54 -4.11
N PRO A 12 -27.49 -22.48 -3.34
CA PRO A 12 -28.07 -21.20 -2.95
C PRO A 12 -27.07 -20.39 -2.12
N PRO A 13 -27.06 -19.04 -2.26
CA PRO A 13 -26.25 -18.19 -1.40
C PRO A 13 -26.67 -18.38 0.07
N PRO A 14 -25.75 -18.27 1.04
CA PRO A 14 -26.11 -18.36 2.45
C PRO A 14 -27.11 -17.27 2.81
N ALA A 15 -28.10 -17.63 3.64
CA ALA A 15 -29.12 -16.71 4.13
C ALA A 15 -28.46 -15.49 4.81
N ARG A 16 -28.89 -14.28 4.43
CA ARG A 16 -28.50 -13.04 5.11
C ARG A 16 -28.94 -13.15 6.57
N ALA A 17 -27.98 -13.31 7.47
CA ALA A 17 -28.23 -13.11 8.89
C ALA A 17 -28.65 -11.65 9.07
N HIS A 18 -29.92 -11.43 9.43
CA HIS A 18 -30.39 -10.15 9.90
C HIS A 18 -29.65 -9.85 11.22
N VAL A 19 -28.76 -8.84 11.20
CA VAL A 19 -28.21 -8.24 12.42
C VAL A 19 -29.36 -7.54 13.12
N SER A 20 -30.07 -8.28 13.95
CA SER A 20 -31.09 -7.75 14.84
C SER A 20 -30.41 -7.14 16.05
N GLY A 21 -30.51 -5.82 16.19
CA GLY A 21 -30.30 -5.13 17.46
C GLY A 21 -29.10 -4.20 17.53
N TRP A 22 -29.11 -3.12 16.76
CA TRP A 22 -28.39 -1.90 17.14
C TRP A 22 -29.41 -0.84 17.53
N THR A 23 -29.80 -0.84 18.81
CA THR A 23 -30.50 0.29 19.39
C THR A 23 -29.48 1.39 19.63
N PRO A 24 -29.62 2.58 19.01
CA PRO A 24 -28.80 3.72 19.39
C PRO A 24 -29.25 4.15 20.79
N ARG A 25 -28.48 3.74 21.79
CA ARG A 25 -28.60 4.26 23.15
C ARG A 25 -28.25 5.74 23.04
N MET A 26 -29.25 6.62 23.12
CA MET A 26 -29.03 8.07 23.13
C MET A 26 -28.16 8.39 24.35
N LEU A 27 -26.86 8.58 24.10
CA LEU A 27 -25.94 9.16 25.05
C LEU A 27 -26.34 10.64 25.16
N THR A 28 -26.88 10.99 26.32
CA THR A 28 -27.11 12.37 26.71
C THR A 28 -25.82 13.15 26.52
N ARG A 29 -25.91 14.16 25.67
CA ARG A 29 -24.90 15.18 25.40
C ARG A 29 -24.51 15.87 26.71
N THR A 30 -23.43 15.41 27.32
CA THR A 30 -22.59 16.24 28.18
C THR A 30 -21.40 16.68 27.33
N ASP A 31 -21.42 17.98 27.05
CA ASP A 31 -20.49 18.72 26.22
C ASP A 31 -19.13 18.79 26.93
N ASP A 32 -18.20 17.88 26.62
CA ASP A 32 -16.76 18.05 26.88
C ASP A 32 -16.06 18.24 25.53
N SER A 33 -16.46 19.30 24.82
CA SER A 33 -16.02 19.63 23.45
C SER A 33 -14.63 20.30 23.41
N ALA A 34 -13.67 19.83 24.23
CA ALA A 34 -12.33 20.43 24.28
C ALA A 34 -11.18 19.45 24.02
N ARG A 35 -11.44 18.24 23.51
CA ARG A 35 -10.43 17.49 22.77
C ARG A 35 -10.81 17.47 21.31
N ARG A 36 -10.46 18.57 20.62
CA ARG A 36 -10.05 18.48 19.23
C ARG A 36 -8.95 17.43 19.20
N THR A 37 -9.32 16.20 18.84
CA THR A 37 -8.38 15.20 18.38
C THR A 37 -7.80 15.78 17.11
N THR A 38 -6.74 16.55 17.25
CA THR A 38 -5.79 16.81 16.17
C THR A 38 -5.58 15.45 15.49
N PRO A 39 -5.67 15.34 14.16
CA PRO A 39 -5.07 14.21 13.49
C PRO A 39 -3.67 14.13 14.07
N GLN A 40 -3.32 13.02 14.74
CA GLN A 40 -1.98 12.86 15.28
C GLN A 40 -1.04 13.11 14.11
N ALA A 41 -0.42 14.30 14.09
CA ALA A 41 0.83 14.49 13.40
C ALA A 41 1.67 13.36 13.96
N GLN A 42 1.90 12.35 13.13
CA GLN A 42 2.74 11.24 13.52
C GLN A 42 4.05 11.88 14.00
N PRO A 43 4.76 11.28 14.95
CA PRO A 43 6.12 11.70 15.25
C PRO A 43 6.96 11.32 14.03
N HIS A 44 6.81 12.07 12.94
CA HIS A 44 7.80 12.24 11.91
C HIS A 44 8.96 12.81 12.71
N ARG A 45 9.90 11.94 13.07
CA ARG A 45 11.20 12.42 13.55
C ARG A 45 11.60 13.50 12.57
N ALA A 46 12.03 14.64 13.09
CA ALA A 46 12.43 15.81 12.30
C ALA A 46 13.71 15.55 11.47
N ASP A 47 13.93 14.31 11.07
CA ASP A 47 15.04 13.84 10.28
C ASP A 47 14.41 13.25 9.01
N GLU A 48 14.64 13.95 7.90
CA GLU A 48 14.39 13.52 6.53
C GLU A 48 12.96 13.76 6.00
N SER A 49 12.79 14.88 5.30
CA SER A 49 11.68 15.05 4.35
C SER A 49 11.77 13.89 3.36
N ALA A 50 10.69 13.14 3.24
CA ALA A 50 10.59 12.06 2.27
C ALA A 50 9.41 12.33 1.35
N SER A 51 9.64 12.28 0.04
CA SER A 51 8.54 12.19 -0.92
C SER A 51 8.05 10.74 -0.95
N VAL A 52 6.73 10.56 -0.89
CA VAL A 52 6.08 9.24 -0.89
C VAL A 52 5.19 9.12 -2.10
N SER A 53 5.37 8.06 -2.88
CA SER A 53 4.49 7.70 -4.00
C SER A 53 4.01 6.27 -3.86
N VAL A 54 2.76 6.02 -4.24
CA VAL A 54 2.16 4.70 -4.28
C VAL A 54 1.76 4.37 -5.72
N SER A 55 2.10 3.19 -6.20
CA SER A 55 1.77 2.71 -7.55
C SER A 55 1.47 1.23 -7.56
N ASP A 56 0.66 0.78 -8.52
CA ASP A 56 0.41 -0.64 -8.74
C ASP A 56 1.66 -1.35 -9.29
N VAL A 57 1.89 -2.59 -8.83
CA VAL A 57 2.94 -3.49 -9.32
C VAL A 57 2.29 -4.43 -10.33
N LEU A 58 2.35 -4.05 -11.60
CA LEU A 58 1.65 -4.75 -12.69
C LEU A 58 2.23 -6.12 -13.02
N ASP A 59 3.46 -6.38 -12.57
CA ASP A 59 4.23 -7.60 -12.75
C ASP A 59 4.16 -8.55 -11.54
N TYR A 60 3.23 -8.32 -10.61
CA TYR A 60 2.96 -9.24 -9.50
C TYR A 60 1.96 -10.32 -9.91
N PHE A 61 2.45 -11.52 -10.25
CA PHE A 61 1.66 -12.62 -10.82
C PHE A 61 1.38 -13.79 -9.86
N GLU A 62 1.42 -13.56 -8.55
CA GLU A 62 1.16 -14.62 -7.57
C GLU A 62 -0.34 -14.95 -7.44
N LYS A 63 -0.64 -16.12 -6.86
CA LYS A 63 -2.00 -16.50 -6.48
C LYS A 63 -2.25 -16.19 -5.02
N CYS A 64 -3.46 -15.77 -4.70
CA CYS A 64 -3.93 -15.67 -3.33
C CYS A 64 -3.93 -17.07 -2.68
N PRO A 65 -3.19 -17.28 -1.58
CA PRO A 65 -3.14 -18.58 -0.90
C PRO A 65 -4.46 -18.94 -0.21
N GLN A 66 -5.35 -17.97 0.00
CA GLN A 66 -6.64 -18.20 0.68
C GLN A 66 -7.74 -18.70 -0.27
N CYS A 67 -7.78 -18.22 -1.53
CA CYS A 67 -8.88 -18.53 -2.46
C CYS A 67 -8.45 -18.92 -3.88
N GLY A 68 -7.14 -18.88 -4.19
CA GLY A 68 -6.59 -19.29 -5.49
C GLY A 68 -6.73 -18.28 -6.63
N TYR A 69 -7.42 -17.15 -6.41
CA TYR A 69 -7.53 -16.07 -7.40
C TYR A 69 -6.22 -15.31 -7.58
N PRO A 70 -6.04 -14.58 -8.70
CA PRO A 70 -4.88 -13.72 -8.89
C PRO A 70 -4.73 -12.72 -7.73
N ALA A 71 -3.52 -12.65 -7.18
CA ALA A 71 -3.14 -11.60 -6.27
C ALA A 71 -2.65 -10.37 -7.06
N GLN A 72 -2.68 -9.22 -6.41
CA GLN A 72 -2.20 -7.94 -6.93
C GLN A 72 -1.31 -7.30 -5.86
N ALA A 73 -0.50 -6.32 -6.23
CA ALA A 73 0.38 -5.66 -5.26
C ALA A 73 0.50 -4.16 -5.55
N THR A 74 0.73 -3.39 -4.48
CA THR A 74 1.05 -1.96 -4.55
C THR A 74 2.45 -1.71 -4.00
N ALA A 75 3.22 -0.85 -4.66
CA ALA A 75 4.53 -0.42 -4.20
C ALA A 75 4.43 0.98 -3.59
N THR A 76 4.93 1.11 -2.36
CA THR A 76 5.16 2.40 -1.70
C THR A 76 6.64 2.73 -1.81
N VAL A 77 6.97 3.77 -2.57
CA VAL A 77 8.34 4.27 -2.74
C VAL A 77 8.50 5.51 -1.88
N ARG A 78 9.49 5.49 -0.98
CA ARG A 78 9.90 6.64 -0.16
C ARG A 78 11.27 7.08 -0.61
N ARG A 79 11.37 8.32 -1.08
CA ARG A 79 12.64 8.94 -1.47
C ARG A 79 13.00 9.98 -0.44
N PHE A 80 14.16 9.80 0.15
CA PHE A 80 14.68 10.62 1.23
C PHE A 80 15.68 11.65 0.70
N ASP A 81 15.81 12.78 1.41
CA ASP A 81 16.72 13.87 1.04
C ASP A 81 18.21 13.44 1.03
N ASN A 82 18.58 12.42 1.80
CA ASN A 82 19.93 11.83 1.84
C ASN A 82 20.26 10.94 0.61
N GLY A 83 19.33 10.80 -0.34
CA GLY A 83 19.49 9.94 -1.53
C GLY A 83 19.18 8.45 -1.29
N ARG A 84 18.69 8.09 -0.11
CA ARG A 84 18.12 6.77 0.20
C ARG A 84 16.75 6.64 -0.47
N VAL A 85 16.47 5.45 -0.96
CA VAL A 85 15.17 5.06 -1.50
C VAL A 85 14.73 3.78 -0.81
N GLU A 86 13.60 3.81 -0.12
CA GLU A 86 12.93 2.62 0.38
C GLU A 86 11.76 2.26 -0.55
N THR A 87 11.63 0.99 -0.90
CA THR A 87 10.48 0.46 -1.63
C THR A 87 9.85 -0.66 -0.83
N ALA A 88 8.55 -0.53 -0.52
CA ALA A 88 7.76 -1.53 0.18
C ALA A 88 6.63 -2.05 -0.72
N VAL A 89 6.64 -3.34 -1.03
CA VAL A 89 5.63 -4.01 -1.86
C VAL A 89 4.58 -4.67 -0.96
N HIS A 90 3.31 -4.34 -1.16
CA HIS A 90 2.16 -4.77 -0.38
C HIS A 90 1.25 -5.66 -1.21
N PRO A 91 1.38 -6.99 -1.13
CA PRO A 91 0.51 -7.91 -1.84
C PRO A 91 -0.86 -8.07 -1.19
N SER A 92 -1.91 -8.20 -2.02
CA SER A 92 -3.30 -8.38 -1.61
C SER A 92 -4.11 -9.24 -2.59
N CYS A 93 -5.24 -9.75 -2.12
CA CYS A 93 -6.21 -10.50 -2.93
C CYS A 93 -6.88 -9.58 -3.95
N GLY A 94 -6.97 -9.98 -5.22
CA GLY A 94 -7.75 -9.24 -6.24
C GLY A 94 -9.27 -9.39 -6.14
N LEU A 95 -9.75 -10.00 -5.05
CA LEU A 95 -11.16 -10.28 -4.77
C LEU A 95 -11.47 -9.98 -3.30
N PRO A 96 -12.75 -9.92 -2.90
CA PRO A 96 -13.17 -9.57 -1.54
C PRO A 96 -12.83 -10.64 -0.47
N CYS A 97 -11.88 -11.53 -0.73
CA CYS A 97 -11.45 -12.56 0.20
C CYS A 97 -10.67 -12.00 1.40
N GLY A 98 -10.13 -10.77 1.27
CA GLY A 98 -9.50 -10.03 2.36
C GLY A 98 -8.06 -10.42 2.70
N TRP A 99 -7.43 -11.30 1.90
CA TRP A 99 -6.04 -11.69 2.15
C TRP A 99 -5.05 -10.57 1.83
N HIS A 100 -4.04 -10.43 2.70
CA HIS A 100 -2.86 -9.60 2.54
C HIS A 100 -1.61 -10.44 2.82
N GLY A 101 -0.60 -10.32 1.95
CA GLY A 101 0.64 -11.08 2.08
C GLY A 101 1.75 -10.34 2.84
N ALA A 102 2.90 -10.98 2.94
CA ALA A 102 4.07 -10.40 3.60
C ALA A 102 4.65 -9.22 2.80
N VAL A 103 4.83 -8.09 3.46
CA VAL A 103 5.40 -6.88 2.85
C VAL A 103 6.90 -7.09 2.58
N GLN A 104 7.31 -6.89 1.33
CA GLN A 104 8.72 -6.95 0.94
C GLN A 104 9.31 -5.55 0.95
N VAL A 105 10.33 -5.31 1.78
CA VAL A 105 10.99 -4.01 1.91
C VAL A 105 12.41 -4.11 1.37
N SER A 106 12.74 -3.22 0.43
CA SER A 106 14.10 -3.04 -0.09
C SER A 106 14.56 -1.61 0.13
N THR A 107 15.83 -1.45 0.49
CA THR A 107 16.49 -0.14 0.62
C THR A 107 17.60 -0.06 -0.42
N GLN A 108 17.60 1.03 -1.18
CA GLN A 108 18.66 1.38 -2.11
C GLN A 108 19.29 2.70 -1.66
N GLN A 109 20.61 2.77 -1.71
CA GLN A 109 21.35 4.00 -1.48
C GLN A 109 22.07 4.33 -2.77
N ARG A 110 21.77 5.48 -3.38
CA ARG A 110 22.56 5.95 -4.51
C ARG A 110 23.95 6.30 -4.00
N MET A 111 24.94 5.48 -4.30
CA MET A 111 26.33 5.85 -4.12
C MET A 111 26.63 7.01 -5.08
N ARG A 112 26.99 8.19 -4.55
CA ARG A 112 27.48 9.28 -5.40
C ARG A 112 28.79 8.82 -6.02
N VAL A 113 28.85 8.79 -7.34
CA VAL A 113 30.12 8.75 -8.07
C VAL A 113 30.56 10.20 -8.21
N ASP A 114 31.56 10.62 -7.45
CA ASP A 114 32.23 11.89 -7.71
C ASP A 114 32.98 11.76 -9.03
N ILE A 115 32.48 12.42 -10.08
CA ILE A 115 33.23 12.55 -11.34
C ILE A 115 34.27 13.64 -11.09
N PRO A 116 35.58 13.33 -11.06
CA PRO A 116 36.61 14.35 -10.86
C PRO A 116 36.53 15.38 -11.99
N ALA A 117 36.61 16.66 -11.64
CA ALA A 117 36.63 17.74 -12.61
C ALA A 117 37.78 17.53 -13.62
N PRO A 118 37.60 17.82 -14.92
CA PRO A 118 38.68 17.74 -15.89
C PRO A 118 39.81 18.69 -15.46
N SER A 119 41.01 18.16 -15.29
CA SER A 119 42.21 18.95 -15.01
C SER A 119 42.43 19.96 -16.13
N ALA A 120 42.59 21.24 -15.78
CA ALA A 120 42.92 22.29 -16.73
C ALA A 120 44.23 21.94 -17.48
N PRO A 121 44.37 22.30 -18.77
CA PRO A 121 45.60 22.06 -19.50
C PRO A 121 46.72 22.91 -18.91
N ALA A 122 47.77 22.25 -18.44
CA ALA A 122 49.06 22.89 -18.18
C ALA A 122 49.72 23.24 -19.53
N ASP A 123 50.41 24.38 -19.53
CA ASP A 123 51.38 24.85 -20.52
C ASP A 123 50.88 25.56 -21.78
N ALA A 124 51.00 26.89 -21.73
CA ALA A 124 51.45 27.70 -22.86
C ALA A 124 52.31 28.86 -22.33
N ARG A 125 53.57 28.56 -21.97
CA ARG A 125 54.64 29.56 -21.89
C ARG A 125 55.49 29.45 -23.15
N LEU A 126 55.46 30.49 -23.98
CA LEU A 126 56.48 30.83 -24.98
C LEU A 126 56.68 32.35 -24.94
#